data_AF-A0A1F4ZPH1-F1
#
_entry.id   AF-A0A1F4ZPH1-F1
#
_cell.length_a   1.000
_cell.length_b   1.000
_cell.length_c   1.000
_cell.angle_alpha   90.00
_cell.angle_beta   90.00
_cell.angle_gamma   90.00
#
_symmetry.space_group_name_H-M   'P 1'
#
loop_
_entity.id
_entity.type
_entity.pdbx_description
1 polymer ?
#
loop_
_entity_poly.entity_id
_entity_poly.type
_entity_poly.pdbx_seq_one_letter_code
_entity_poly.pdbx_strand_id
1 'polypeptide(L)'
;MLTTANAQSLVKVIVEQQRMIIGPLAVEQANKVDGLTITVDLNEVTISGDPKKILMDLVDQYRRLFGQVSVEACKESIKKTLHQIPRQDIPDFLV
;
A
#
# COMPACT_ATOMS: atom_id res chain seq x y z
N MET A 1 8.79 -1.76 15.15
CA MET A 1 9.05 -2.43 13.86
C MET A 1 7.70 -2.70 13.23
N LEU A 2 7.50 -2.27 11.97
CA LEU A 2 6.24 -2.49 11.26
C LEU A 2 5.89 -3.98 11.23
N THR A 3 4.76 -4.34 11.84
CA THR A 3 4.28 -5.72 11.85
C THR A 3 3.64 -6.08 10.50
N THR A 4 3.64 -7.36 10.16
CA THR A 4 2.96 -7.86 8.94
C THR A 4 1.48 -7.51 8.91
N ALA A 5 0.79 -7.59 10.05
CA ALA A 5 -0.64 -7.25 10.15
C ALA A 5 -0.91 -5.76 9.86
N ASN A 6 -0.07 -4.86 10.41
CA ASN A 6 -0.18 -3.43 10.14
C ASN A 6 0.15 -3.13 8.66
N ALA A 7 1.15 -3.80 8.10
CA ALA A 7 1.50 -3.65 6.69
C ALA A 7 0.37 -4.13 5.75
N GLN A 8 -0.26 -5.27 6.05
CA GLN A 8 -1.42 -5.77 5.29
C GLN A 8 -2.57 -4.75 5.29
N SER A 9 -2.81 -4.12 6.44
CA SER A 9 -3.84 -3.09 6.58
C SER A 9 -3.52 -1.84 5.74
N LEU A 10 -2.26 -1.38 5.77
CA LEU A 10 -1.79 -0.26 4.95
C LEU A 10 -1.86 -0.57 3.44
N VAL A 11 -1.43 -1.77 3.04
CA VAL A 11 -1.54 -2.22 1.65
C VAL A 11 -2.99 -2.19 1.19
N LYS A 12 -3.92 -2.75 1.98
CA LYS A 12 -5.34 -2.78 1.63
C LYS A 12 -5.89 -1.37 1.41
N VAL A 13 -5.58 -0.43 2.30
CA VAL A 13 -6.01 0.98 2.20
C VAL A 13 -5.42 1.67 0.97
N ILE A 14 -4.13 1.45 0.68
CA ILE A 14 -3.47 2.02 -0.49
C ILE A 14 -4.10 1.49 -1.78
N VAL A 15 -4.25 0.18 -1.91
CA VAL A 15 -4.77 -0.44 -3.14
C VAL A 15 -6.24 -0.09 -3.35
N GLU A 16 -7.05 -0.03 -2.28
CA GLU A 16 -8.44 0.40 -2.36
C GLU A 16 -8.53 1.86 -2.85
N GLN A 17 -7.70 2.76 -2.32
CA GLN A 17 -7.65 4.15 -2.80
C GLN A 17 -7.27 4.23 -4.28
N GLN A 18 -6.22 3.52 -4.69
CA GLN A 18 -5.81 3.54 -6.10
C GLN A 18 -6.92 2.94 -6.98
N ARG A 19 -7.61 1.90 -6.53
CA ARG A 19 -8.75 1.30 -7.25
C ARG A 19 -9.88 2.30 -7.49
N MET A 20 -10.14 3.24 -6.57
CA MET A 20 -11.13 4.31 -6.79
C MET A 20 -10.70 5.29 -7.89
N ILE A 21 -9.41 5.44 -8.16
CA ILE A 21 -8.85 6.37 -9.15
C ILE A 21 -8.68 5.70 -10.51
N ILE A 22 -8.09 4.49 -10.54
CA ILE A 22 -7.63 3.82 -11.77
C ILE A 22 -8.38 2.51 -12.06
N GLY A 23 -9.35 2.14 -11.23
CA GLY A 23 -10.18 0.95 -11.40
C GLY A 23 -9.46 -0.36 -11.08
N PRO A 24 -9.91 -1.50 -11.64
CA PRO A 24 -9.42 -2.84 -11.28
C PRO A 24 -7.92 -3.03 -11.55
N LEU A 25 -7.34 -2.21 -12.42
CA LEU A 25 -5.91 -2.17 -12.69
C LEU A 25 -5.06 -1.99 -11.42
N ALA A 26 -5.60 -1.35 -10.37
CA ALA A 26 -4.87 -1.19 -9.11
C ALA A 26 -4.40 -2.53 -8.52
N VAL A 27 -5.28 -3.52 -8.46
CA VAL A 27 -4.93 -4.84 -7.92
C VAL A 27 -3.91 -5.56 -8.80
N GLU A 28 -4.03 -5.43 -10.13
CA GLU A 28 -3.05 -5.98 -11.07
C GLU A 28 -1.66 -5.36 -10.88
N GLN A 29 -1.57 -4.06 -10.60
CA GLN A 29 -0.29 -3.39 -10.36
C GLN A 29 0.29 -3.77 -9.00
N ALA A 30 -0.55 -3.87 -7.97
CA ALA A 30 -0.10 -4.32 -6.65
C ALA A 30 0.50 -5.74 -6.69
N ASN A 31 -0.10 -6.65 -7.46
CA ASN A 31 0.40 -8.01 -7.64
C ASN A 31 1.69 -8.11 -8.47
N LYS A 32 2.23 -7.00 -9.01
CA LYS A 32 3.57 -6.96 -9.63
C LYS A 32 4.68 -6.65 -8.62
N VAL A 33 4.33 -6.33 -7.38
CA VAL A 33 5.31 -6.07 -6.32
C VAL A 33 5.78 -7.41 -5.76
N ASP A 34 7.09 -7.66 -5.85
CA ASP A 34 7.67 -8.89 -5.32
C ASP A 34 7.39 -9.05 -3.82
N GLY A 35 6.92 -10.24 -3.44
CA GLY A 35 6.55 -10.54 -2.05
C GLY A 35 5.17 -10.04 -1.63
N LEU A 36 4.38 -9.47 -2.55
CA LEU A 36 3.00 -9.07 -2.30
C LEU A 36 2.03 -9.89 -3.15
N THR A 37 0.97 -10.39 -2.53
CA THR A 37 -0.15 -11.03 -3.22
C THR A 37 -1.47 -10.56 -2.66
N ILE A 38 -2.40 -10.19 -3.53
CA ILE A 38 -3.69 -9.60 -3.17
C ILE A 38 -4.80 -10.20 -4.03
N THR A 39 -5.89 -10.61 -3.40
CA THR A 39 -7.10 -11.04 -4.10
C THR A 39 -7.82 -9.85 -4.75
N VAL A 40 -8.56 -10.09 -5.84
CA VAL A 40 -9.27 -9.03 -6.58
C VAL A 40 -10.27 -8.25 -5.71
N ASP A 41 -10.84 -8.90 -4.71
CA ASP A 41 -11.78 -8.33 -3.74
C ASP A 41 -11.10 -7.69 -2.50
N LEU A 42 -9.75 -7.68 -2.43
CA LEU A 42 -8.95 -7.17 -1.33
C LEU A 42 -9.23 -7.85 0.02
N ASN A 43 -9.86 -9.02 0.03
CA ASN A 43 -10.12 -9.77 1.26
C ASN A 43 -8.85 -10.41 1.82
N GLU A 44 -7.94 -10.86 0.96
CA GLU A 44 -6.67 -11.45 1.38
C GLU A 44 -5.50 -10.63 0.85
N VAL A 45 -4.58 -10.30 1.76
CA VAL A 45 -3.31 -9.65 1.46
C VAL A 45 -2.22 -10.49 2.10
N THR A 46 -1.31 -11.02 1.30
CA THR A 46 -0.17 -11.82 1.77
C THR A 46 1.11 -11.03 1.53
N ILE A 47 1.93 -10.92 2.56
CA ILE A 47 3.22 -10.25 2.54
C ILE A 47 4.29 -11.28 2.90
N SER A 48 5.28 -11.44 2.01
CA SER A 48 6.42 -12.34 2.16
C SER A 48 7.71 -11.54 2.06
N GLY A 49 8.44 -11.40 3.16
CA GLY A 49 9.67 -10.60 3.23
C GLY A 49 9.53 -9.37 4.13
N ASP A 50 10.32 -8.33 3.85
CA ASP A 50 10.31 -7.08 4.62
C ASP A 50 9.06 -6.23 4.31
N PRO A 51 8.14 -6.05 5.29
CA PRO A 51 6.91 -5.29 5.07
C PRO A 51 7.15 -3.81 4.72
N LYS A 52 8.23 -3.19 5.24
CA LYS A 52 8.54 -1.79 4.94
C LYS A 52 8.99 -1.62 3.49
N LYS A 53 9.83 -2.54 3.00
CA LYS A 53 10.26 -2.58 1.61
C LYS A 53 9.07 -2.80 0.66
N ILE A 54 8.19 -3.73 0.99
CA ILE A 54 7.02 -4.05 0.15
C ILE A 54 6.06 -2.85 0.02
N LEU A 55 5.81 -2.12 1.12
CA LEU A 55 5.02 -0.88 1.05
C LEU A 55 5.68 0.19 0.18
N MET A 56 7.00 0.32 0.26
CA MET A 56 7.76 1.28 -0.54
C MET A 56 7.66 0.95 -2.03
N ASP A 57 7.87 -0.32 -2.38
CA ASP A 57 7.80 -0.81 -3.75
C ASP A 57 6.37 -0.69 -4.31
N LEU A 58 5.34 -0.91 -3.49
CA LEU A 58 3.94 -0.69 -3.87
C LEU A 58 3.64 0.77 -4.23
N VAL A 59 4.09 1.72 -3.41
CA VAL A 59 3.92 3.15 -3.72
C VAL A 59 4.72 3.51 -4.97
N ASP A 60 5.93 2.98 -5.13
CA ASP A 60 6.75 3.22 -6.32
C ASP A 60 6.10 2.67 -7.60
N GLN A 61 5.47 1.49 -7.52
CA GLN A 61 4.77 0.88 -8.65
C GLN A 61 3.65 1.78 -9.17
N TYR A 62 2.87 2.40 -8.28
CA TYR A 62 1.84 3.37 -8.69
C TYR A 62 2.43 4.70 -9.17
N ARG A 63 3.50 5.18 -8.52
CA ARG A 63 4.22 6.39 -8.95
C ARG A 63 4.73 6.27 -10.39
N ARG A 64 5.22 5.10 -10.80
CA ARG A 64 5.73 4.88 -12.18
C ARG A 64 4.65 5.02 -13.25
N LEU A 65 3.38 4.79 -12.91
CA LEU A 65 2.26 4.86 -13.86
C LEU A 65 1.63 6.25 -13.95
N PHE A 66 1.50 6.94 -12.80
CA PHE A 66 0.68 8.16 -12.70
C PHE A 66 1.44 9.34 -12.07
N GLY A 67 2.75 9.19 -11.85
CA GLY A 67 3.61 10.23 -11.32
C GLY A 67 3.35 10.56 -9.85
N GLN A 68 3.69 11.79 -9.46
CA GLN A 68 3.62 12.23 -8.06
C GLN A 68 2.19 12.24 -7.49
N VAL A 69 1.17 12.40 -8.35
CA VAL A 69 -0.23 12.44 -7.91
C VAL A 69 -0.64 11.13 -7.22
N SER A 70 -0.17 9.97 -7.70
CA SER A 70 -0.44 8.70 -7.05
C SER A 70 0.22 8.58 -5.68
N VAL A 71 1.39 9.20 -5.47
CA VAL A 71 2.07 9.20 -4.16
C VAL A 71 1.25 9.98 -3.14
N GLU A 72 0.79 11.18 -3.51
CA GLU A 72 -0.03 12.00 -2.62
C GLU A 72 -1.38 11.33 -2.30
N ALA A 73 -1.99 10.65 -3.28
CA ALA A 73 -3.19 9.85 -3.05
C ALA A 73 -2.95 8.69 -2.06
N CYS A 74 -1.80 8.01 -2.13
CA CYS A 74 -1.42 6.98 -1.17
C CYS A 74 -1.23 7.56 0.24
N LYS A 75 -0.58 8.72 0.36
CA LYS A 75 -0.39 9.39 1.66
C LYS A 75 -1.72 9.84 2.26
N GLU A 76 -2.63 10.35 1.44
CA GLU A 76 -3.94 10.80 1.91
C GLU A 76 -4.79 9.62 2.42
N SER A 77 -4.78 8.49 1.72
CA SER A 77 -5.64 7.35 2.09
C SER A 77 -5.29 6.75 3.44
N ILE A 78 -4.00 6.70 3.77
CA ILE A 78 -3.55 6.10 5.02
C ILE A 78 -3.78 6.99 6.24
N LYS A 79 -4.01 8.31 6.09
CA LYS A 79 -4.14 9.27 7.22
C LYS A 79 -5.12 8.79 8.29
N LYS A 80 -6.24 8.22 7.90
CA LYS A 80 -7.27 7.70 8.82
C LYS A 80 -6.82 6.44 9.57
N THR A 81 -5.96 5.64 8.95
CA THR A 81 -5.40 4.40 9.50
C THR A 81 -4.15 4.66 10.36
N LEU A 82 -3.42 5.77 10.12
CA LEU A 82 -2.24 6.12 10.91
C LEU A 82 -2.54 6.27 12.41
N HIS A 83 -3.75 6.69 12.79
CA HIS A 83 -4.14 6.79 14.20
C HIS A 83 -4.23 5.43 14.91
N GLN A 84 -4.31 4.33 14.14
CA GLN A 84 -4.43 2.96 14.64
C GLN A 84 -3.08 2.23 14.62
N ILE A 85 -2.04 2.84 14.06
CA ILE A 85 -0.69 2.27 13.95
C ILE A 85 0.26 3.09 14.82
N PRO A 86 1.06 2.48 15.70
CA PRO A 86 2.06 3.19 16.48
C PRO A 86 2.98 4.00 15.56
N ARG A 87 3.25 5.27 15.91
CA ARG A 87 4.02 6.19 15.05
C ARG A 87 5.38 5.64 14.63
N GLN A 88 6.04 4.90 15.52
CA GLN A 88 7.32 4.21 15.32
C GLN A 88 7.29 3.09 14.25
N ASP A 89 6.10 2.66 13.83
CA ASP A 89 5.90 1.59 12.86
C ASP A 89 5.50 2.14 11.48
N ILE A 90 5.24 3.45 11.36
CA ILE A 90 4.89 4.09 10.10
C ILE A 90 6.18 4.43 9.34
N PRO A 91 6.35 3.96 8.08
CA PRO A 91 7.51 4.33 7.26
C PRO A 91 7.57 5.83 6.98
N ASP A 92 8.74 6.44 7.11
CA ASP A 92 8.92 7.91 6.97
C ASP A 92 8.48 8.47 5.61
N PHE A 93 8.54 7.68 4.54
CA PHE A 93 8.12 8.12 3.19
C PHE A 93 6.59 8.25 3.04
N LEU A 94 5.83 7.73 4.01
CA LEU A 94 4.38 7.76 4.08
C LEU A 94 3.83 8.87 4.99
N VAL A 95 4.70 9.66 5.64
CA VAL A 95 4.34 10.73 6.58
C VAL A 95 4.69 12.11 6.02
#